data_AF-A0A6F9LTV5-F1
#
_entry.id   AF-A0A6F9LTV5-F1
#
_cell.length_a   1.000
_cell.length_b   1.000
_cell.length_c   1.000
_cell.angle_alpha   90.00
_cell.angle_beta   90.00
_cell.angle_gamma   90.00
#
_symmetry.space_group_name_H-M   'P 1'
#
loop_
_entity.id
_entity.type
_entity.pdbx_description
1 polymer ?
#
loop_
_entity_poly.entity_id
_entity_poly.type
_entity_poly.pdbx_seq_one_letter_code
_entity_poly.pdbx_strand_id
1 'polypeptide(L)' 'MDAMGMQILYTRSANFYVKMDAARAVHRFKHDGEHRSRVYVSLGKYF' A
#
# COMPACT_ATOMS: atom_id res chain seq x y z
N MET A 1 -9.22 -14.62 0.91
CA MET A 1 -8.68 -13.25 1.00
C MET A 1 -7.38 -13.35 1.77
N ASP A 2 -6.27 -13.20 1.07
CA ASP A 2 -4.95 -13.57 1.60
C ASP A 2 -4.20 -12.37 2.17
N ALA A 3 -4.60 -11.16 1.78
CA ALA A 3 -4.12 -9.89 2.32
C ALA A 3 -5.24 -8.83 2.30
N MET A 4 -5.10 -7.83 3.18
CA MET A 4 -5.95 -6.66 3.30
C MET A 4 -5.05 -5.44 3.47
N GLY A 5 -5.44 -4.31 2.88
CA GLY A 5 -4.67 -3.09 2.94
C GLY A 5 -5.52 -1.83 2.90
N MET A 6 -4.87 -0.71 3.17
CA MET A 6 -5.42 0.64 3.10
C MET A 6 -4.58 1.47 2.12
N GLN A 7 -5.26 2.22 1.27
CA GLN A 7 -4.64 3.12 0.31
C GLN A 7 -5.06 4.56 0.61
N ILE A 8 -4.10 5.48 0.57
CA ILE A 8 -4.30 6.93 0.64
C ILE A 8 -3.76 7.55 -0.65
N LEU A 9 -4.58 8.36 -1.30
CA LEU A 9 -4.20 9.15 -2.47
C LEU A 9 -4.38 10.63 -2.14
N TYR A 10 -3.29 11.38 -2.23
CA TYR A 10 -3.30 12.83 -2.14
C TYR A 10 -2.99 13.45 -3.49
N THR A 11 -3.85 14.37 -3.93
CA THR A 11 -3.69 15.15 -5.15
C THR A 11 -3.66 16.63 -4.78
N ARG A 12 -2.56 17.32 -5.10
CA ARG A 12 -2.40 18.75 -4.79
C ARG A 12 -2.69 19.65 -6.00
N SER A 13 -2.54 19.10 -7.19
CA SER A 13 -2.77 19.77 -8.47
C SER A 13 -3.11 18.69 -9.49
N ALA A 14 -3.81 19.06 -10.57
CA ALA A 14 -4.17 18.12 -11.65
C ALA A 14 -2.96 17.36 -12.23
N ASN A 15 -1.75 17.87 -11.99
CA ASN A 15 -0.51 17.36 -12.52
C ASN A 15 0.34 16.56 -11.52
N PHE A 16 -0.03 16.43 -10.23
CA PHE A 16 0.83 15.78 -9.23
C PHE A 16 0.05 14.98 -8.19
N TYR A 17 0.53 13.76 -7.92
CA TYR A 17 -0.04 12.89 -6.90
C TYR A 17 1.01 12.26 -5.98
N VAL A 18 0.56 11.99 -4.76
CA VAL A 18 1.23 11.13 -3.77
C VAL A 18 0.28 9.97 -3.46
N LYS A 19 0.76 8.74 -3.61
CA LYS A 19 0.02 7.53 -3.23
C LYS A 19 0.79 6.80 -2.15
N MET A 20 0.06 6.32 -1.17
CA MET A 20 0.58 5.49 -0.08
C MET A 20 -0.30 4.26 0.09
N ASP A 21 0.30 3.08 0.03
CA ASP A 21 -0.39 1.80 0.12
C ASP A 21 0.20 1.00 1.28
N ALA A 22 -0.62 0.64 2.25
CA ALA A 22 -0.24 -0.23 3.37
C ALA A 22 -1.01 -1.53 3.28
N ALA A 23 -0.34 -2.66 3.15
CA ALA A 23 -0.96 -3.98 3.04
C ALA A 23 -0.41 -4.95 4.10
N ARG A 24 -1.27 -5.78 4.66
CA ARG A 24 -0.94 -6.83 5.61
C ARG A 24 -1.58 -8.15 5.17
N ALA A 25 -0.84 -9.25 5.29
CA ALA A 25 -1.40 -10.58 5.08
C ALA A 25 -2.50 -10.89 6.10
N VAL A 26 -3.65 -11.38 5.62
CA VAL A 26 -4.81 -11.78 6.45
C VAL A 26 -4.75 -13.25 6.78
N HIS A 27 -4.32 -14.09 5.83
CA HIS A 27 -4.11 -15.52 6.07
C HIS A 27 -2.65 -15.78 6.48
N ARG A 28 -2.48 -16.37 7.66
CA ARG A 28 -1.20 -16.89 8.14
C ARG A 28 -1.12 -18.38 7.81
N PHE A 29 -0.12 -18.80 7.04
CA PHE A 29 0.33 -20.20 7.11
C PHE A 29 1.14 -20.36 8.40
N LYS A 30 0.85 -21.40 9.20
CA LYS A 30 1.42 -21.70 10.54
C LYS A 30 2.97 -21.78 10.61
N HIS A 31 3.69 -21.59 9.51
CA HIS A 31 5.14 -21.67 9.41
C HIS A 31 5.84 -20.39 8.95
N ASP A 32 5.10 -19.35 8.54
CA ASP A 32 5.70 -18.11 8.06
C ASP A 32 5.74 -17.08 9.20
N GLY A 33 6.85 -17.08 9.91
CA GLY A 33 7.06 -16.44 11.21
C GLY A 33 7.19 -14.91 11.22
N GLU A 34 6.64 -14.17 10.26
CA GLU A 34 6.82 -12.71 10.29
C GLU A 34 5.59 -11.93 9.83
N HIS A 35 5.31 -10.86 10.56
CA HIS A 35 4.35 -9.84 10.17
C HIS A 35 4.83 -9.16 8.88
N ARG A 36 4.56 -9.75 7.72
CA ARG A 36 4.73 -9.12 6.41
C ARG A 36 3.67 -8.04 6.22
N SER A 37 3.84 -6.92 6.93
CA SER A 37 3.25 -5.64 6.56
C SER A 37 4.17 -4.98 5.55
N ARG A 38 3.60 -4.59 4.40
CA ARG A 38 4.32 -3.83 3.37
C ARG A 38 3.72 -2.45 3.27
N VAL A 39 4.58 -1.45 3.17
CA VAL A 39 4.20 -0.06 2.93
C VAL A 39 4.89 0.39 1.66
N TYR A 40 4.12 0.96 0.74
CA TYR A 40 4.58 1.51 -0.51
C TYR A 40 4.23 2.99 -0.56
N VAL A 41 5.15 3.81 -1.05
CA VAL A 41 4.93 5.24 -1.31
C VAL A 41 5.34 5.50 -2.74
N SER A 42 4.49 6.17 -3.51
CA SER A 42 4.79 6.61 -4.87
C SER A 42 4.42 8.07 -5.08
N LEU A 43 5.24 8.74 -5.88
CA LEU A 43 5.07 10.12 -6.33
C LEU A 43 4.97 10.07 -7.85
N GLY A 44 4.05 10.84 -8.44
CA GLY A 44 3.90 10.86 -9.88
C GLY A 44 3.37 12.18 -10.41
N LYS A 45 3.67 12.43 -11.69
CA LYS A 45 3.18 13.57 -12.45
C LYS A 45 2.23 13.05 -13.55
N TYR A 46 1.07 13.66 -13.71
CA TYR A 46 0.18 13.37 -14.86
C TYR A 46 0.75 14.07 -16.11
N PHE A 47 0.77 13.36 -17.24
CA PHE A 47 1.25 13.84 -18.55
C PHE A 47 0.09 14.38 -19.38
#